data_AF-A0A963IJK4-F1
#
_entry.id   AF-A0A963IJK4-F1
#
_cell.length_a   1.000
_cell.length_b   1.000
_cell.length_c   1.000
_cell.angle_alpha   90.00
_cell.angle_beta   90.00
_cell.angle_gamma   90.00
#
_symmetry.space_group_name_H-M   'P 1'
#
loop_
_entity.id
_entity.type
_entity.pdbx_description
1 polymer ?
#
loop_
_entity_poly.entity_id
_entity_poly.type
_entity_poly.pdbx_seq_one_letter_code
_entity_poly.pdbx_strand_id
1 'polypeptide(L)'
;MGRLFWKFFFVFWLALLLAGVGVGSIVWLHRQAANESEAVPALPGGPRAVVMLDAAEVFLRRGGPQMMREVLREWAEAPGNAQLFILDDDGRELFGREIPADLRAALIAGDFRRGPMSGARRVVAANGQSYTLFARSERPAGRGRRPGRERPSPALPIIVGLLASLASSAALAWYVAKPIRSLRGAFRAVSDGRLETRVQPAMGQRRDELADLGRDFDRMAQQLQAQIHSQKRLLHDVSHELRSPLARLHAAIGLARQNPEKLEMTLERIERESVRLDELVGELLTLSRLEAGTPA
;
A
#
# COMPACT_ATOMS: atom_id res chain seq x y z
N MET A 1 -6.82 -5.79 21.44
CA MET A 1 -6.78 -4.81 20.33
C MET A 1 -8.12 -4.08 20.23
N GLY A 2 -8.14 -2.77 20.01
CA GLY A 2 -9.38 -1.98 19.97
C GLY A 2 -10.09 -2.00 18.61
N ARG A 3 -11.38 -1.64 18.56
CA ARG A 3 -12.23 -1.64 17.34
C ARG A 3 -11.61 -0.88 16.16
N LEU A 4 -10.89 0.21 16.43
CA LEU A 4 -10.23 1.03 15.41
C LEU A 4 -9.14 0.27 14.64
N PHE A 5 -8.37 -0.58 15.34
CA PHE A 5 -7.32 -1.40 14.72
C PHE A 5 -7.91 -2.33 13.66
N TRP A 6 -8.96 -3.09 14.01
CA TRP A 6 -9.60 -4.02 13.09
C TRP A 6 -10.24 -3.32 11.89
N LYS A 7 -10.83 -2.14 12.08
CA LYS A 7 -11.36 -1.33 10.98
C LYS A 7 -10.25 -0.96 9.98
N PHE A 8 -9.16 -0.37 10.46
CA PHE A 8 -8.04 0.01 9.58
C PHE A 8 -7.37 -1.21 8.95
N PHE A 9 -7.18 -2.28 9.71
CA PHE A 9 -6.59 -3.52 9.20
C PHE A 9 -7.38 -4.08 8.01
N PHE A 10 -8.69 -4.25 8.14
CA PHE A 10 -9.48 -4.79 7.04
C PHE A 10 -9.57 -3.84 5.85
N VAL A 11 -9.67 -2.52 6.09
CA VAL A 11 -9.70 -1.52 5.01
C VAL A 11 -8.39 -1.50 4.22
N PHE A 12 -7.24 -1.42 4.91
CA PHE A 12 -5.94 -1.43 4.25
C PHE A 12 -5.66 -2.76 3.56
N TRP A 13 -6.04 -3.87 4.19
CA TRP A 13 -5.85 -5.19 3.59
C TRP A 13 -6.69 -5.37 2.34
N LEU A 14 -7.97 -4.97 2.37
CA LEU A 14 -8.86 -5.00 1.20
C LEU A 14 -8.32 -4.12 0.06
N ALA A 15 -7.84 -2.91 0.38
CA ALA A 15 -7.24 -2.02 -0.61
C ALA A 15 -6.00 -2.64 -1.27
N LEU A 16 -5.12 -3.26 -0.49
CA LEU A 16 -3.94 -3.98 -1.01
C LEU A 16 -4.34 -5.18 -1.87
N LEU A 17 -5.37 -5.92 -1.49
CA LEU A 17 -5.89 -7.03 -2.30
C LEU A 17 -6.45 -6.53 -3.64
N LEU A 18 -7.26 -5.47 -3.64
CA LEU A 18 -7.82 -4.89 -4.86
C LEU A 18 -6.72 -4.36 -5.79
N ALA A 19 -5.72 -3.68 -5.24
CA ALA A 19 -4.56 -3.23 -6.01
C ALA A 19 -3.77 -4.41 -6.59
N GLY A 20 -3.51 -5.45 -5.79
CA GLY A 20 -2.83 -6.67 -6.23
C GLY A 20 -3.57 -7.39 -7.35
N VAL A 21 -4.89 -7.55 -7.23
CA VAL A 21 -5.74 -8.14 -8.28
C VAL A 21 -5.76 -7.25 -9.53
N GLY A 22 -5.85 -5.93 -9.38
CA GLY A 22 -5.83 -4.99 -10.50
C GLY A 22 -4.53 -5.07 -11.30
N VAL A 23 -3.38 -4.99 -10.63
CA VAL A 23 -2.07 -5.14 -11.27
C VAL A 23 -1.93 -6.53 -11.90
N GLY A 24 -2.31 -7.58 -11.18
CA GLY A 24 -2.29 -8.96 -11.68
C GLY A 24 -3.13 -9.13 -12.96
N SER A 25 -4.31 -8.51 -13.01
CA SER A 25 -5.22 -8.55 -14.16
C SER A 25 -4.63 -7.80 -15.36
N ILE A 26 -4.06 -6.62 -15.15
CA ILE A 26 -3.38 -5.84 -16.21
C ILE A 26 -2.21 -6.62 -16.81
N VAL A 27 -1.35 -7.18 -15.94
CA VAL A 27 -0.20 -7.99 -16.39
C VAL A 27 -0.66 -9.23 -17.15
N TRP A 28 -1.74 -9.87 -16.69
CA TRP A 28 -2.32 -11.03 -17.36
C TRP A 28 -2.86 -10.67 -18.75
N LEU A 29 -3.64 -9.59 -18.88
CA LEU A 29 -4.15 -9.10 -20.17
C LEU A 29 -3.02 -8.72 -21.13
N HIS A 30 -1.99 -8.04 -20.64
CA HIS A 30 -0.84 -7.65 -21.46
C HIS A 30 -0.05 -8.87 -21.95
N ARG A 31 0.15 -9.88 -21.09
CA ARG A 31 0.76 -11.15 -21.49
C ARG A 31 -0.12 -11.92 -22.48
N GLN A 32 -1.43 -11.89 -22.33
CA GLN A 32 -2.33 -12.57 -23.25
C GLN A 32 -2.24 -11.94 -24.65
N ALA A 33 -2.32 -10.62 -24.76
CA ALA A 33 -2.17 -9.90 -26.02
C ALA A 33 -0.80 -10.13 -26.68
N ALA A 34 0.28 -10.16 -25.88
CA ALA A 34 1.61 -10.47 -26.37
C ALA A 34 1.72 -11.93 -26.89
N ASN A 35 1.17 -12.90 -26.16
CA ASN A 35 1.17 -14.30 -26.59
C ASN A 35 0.34 -14.55 -27.86
N GLU A 36 -0.75 -13.80 -28.08
CA GLU A 36 -1.53 -13.88 -29.31
C GLU A 36 -0.74 -13.29 -30.51
N SER A 37 0.06 -12.26 -30.27
CA SER A 37 0.91 -11.63 -31.30
C SER A 37 2.18 -12.45 -31.61
N GLU A 38 2.75 -13.12 -30.61
CA GLU A 38 3.89 -14.05 -30.73
C GLU A 38 3.46 -15.52 -30.92
N ALA A 39 2.24 -15.76 -31.39
CA ALA A 39 1.84 -17.06 -31.91
C ALA A 39 2.57 -17.36 -33.24
N VAL A 40 3.91 -17.28 -33.22
CA VAL A 40 4.78 -17.96 -34.17
C VAL A 40 4.29 -19.40 -34.16
N PRO A 41 3.77 -19.93 -35.29
CA PRO A 41 3.37 -21.32 -35.38
C PRO A 41 4.50 -22.13 -34.78
N ALA A 42 4.20 -23.05 -33.86
CA ALA A 42 5.21 -23.87 -33.20
C ALA A 42 5.95 -24.69 -34.28
N LEU A 43 6.95 -24.06 -34.91
CA LEU A 43 7.68 -24.59 -36.03
C LEU A 43 8.46 -25.79 -35.51
N PRO A 44 8.41 -26.95 -36.18
CA PRO A 44 9.18 -28.13 -35.83
C PRO A 44 10.69 -27.83 -35.88
N GLY A 45 11.26 -27.29 -34.80
CA GLY A 45 12.64 -26.82 -34.74
C GLY A 45 12.89 -25.55 -33.90
N GLY A 46 11.83 -24.88 -33.43
CA GLY A 46 11.94 -23.74 -32.51
C GLY A 46 12.47 -22.45 -33.16
N PRO A 47 12.94 -21.47 -32.36
CA PRO A 47 13.36 -20.15 -32.87
C PRO A 47 14.45 -20.20 -33.94
N ARG A 48 15.34 -21.21 -33.89
CA ARG A 48 16.37 -21.42 -34.91
C ARG A 48 15.79 -21.78 -36.27
N ALA A 49 14.73 -22.58 -36.32
CA ALA A 49 14.06 -22.93 -37.57
C ALA A 49 13.45 -21.71 -38.26
N VAL A 50 12.90 -20.76 -37.48
CA VAL A 50 12.39 -19.48 -38.01
C VAL A 50 13.52 -18.71 -38.69
N VAL A 51 14.64 -18.52 -37.98
CA VAL A 51 15.81 -17.79 -38.50
C VAL A 51 16.38 -18.46 -39.75
N MET A 52 16.46 -19.79 -39.77
CA MET A 52 16.94 -20.54 -40.94
C MET A 52 15.99 -20.41 -42.13
N LEU A 53 14.67 -20.42 -41.90
CA LEU A 53 13.67 -20.21 -42.96
C LEU A 53 13.73 -18.79 -43.52
N ASP A 54 13.82 -17.76 -42.66
CA ASP A 54 13.96 -16.36 -43.06
C ASP A 54 15.24 -16.15 -43.87
N ALA A 55 16.37 -16.70 -43.40
CA ALA A 55 17.65 -16.60 -44.06
C ALA A 55 17.63 -17.32 -45.42
N ALA A 56 17.09 -18.54 -45.49
CA ALA A 56 17.00 -19.29 -46.73
C ALA A 56 16.08 -18.63 -47.76
N GLU A 57 14.99 -18.00 -47.33
CA GLU A 57 14.15 -17.19 -48.20
C GLU A 57 14.96 -16.03 -48.83
N VAL A 58 15.74 -15.30 -48.02
CA VAL A 58 16.59 -14.21 -48.51
C VAL A 58 17.67 -14.72 -49.48
N PHE A 59 18.32 -15.84 -49.14
CA PHE A 59 19.37 -16.42 -49.99
C PHE A 59 18.83 -16.94 -51.33
N LEU A 60 17.66 -17.59 -51.34
CA LEU A 60 17.03 -18.03 -52.59
C LEU A 60 16.60 -16.86 -53.48
N ARG A 61 16.00 -15.82 -52.89
CA ARG A 61 15.53 -14.64 -53.64
C ARG A 61 16.68 -13.83 -54.24
N ARG A 62 17.82 -13.70 -53.54
CA ARG A 62 18.94 -12.84 -53.97
C ARG A 62 20.08 -13.60 -54.64
N GLY A 63 20.44 -14.77 -54.13
CA GLY A 63 21.57 -15.58 -54.60
C GLY A 63 21.19 -16.77 -55.48
N GLY A 64 19.90 -17.11 -55.56
CA GLY A 64 19.41 -18.23 -56.36
C GLY A 64 19.74 -19.62 -55.78
N PRO A 65 19.39 -20.69 -56.50
CA PRO A 65 19.48 -22.06 -55.99
C PRO A 65 20.91 -22.62 -55.90
N GLN A 66 21.89 -22.00 -56.59
CA GLN A 66 23.29 -22.41 -56.53
C GLN A 66 23.94 -21.95 -55.21
N MET A 67 23.79 -20.66 -54.89
CA MET A 67 24.19 -20.09 -53.59
C MET A 67 23.51 -20.82 -52.42
N MET A 68 22.21 -21.12 -52.55
CA MET A 68 21.49 -21.85 -51.51
C MET A 68 22.07 -23.26 -51.27
N ARG A 69 22.54 -23.96 -52.32
CA ARG A 69 23.20 -25.27 -52.17
C ARG A 69 24.52 -25.17 -51.40
N GLU A 70 25.29 -24.11 -51.61
CA GLU A 70 26.54 -23.86 -50.88
C GLU A 70 26.26 -23.54 -49.41
N VAL A 71 25.38 -22.58 -49.14
CA VAL A 71 24.98 -22.18 -47.77
C VAL A 71 24.42 -23.36 -46.98
N LEU A 72 23.56 -24.16 -47.60
CA LEU A 72 23.03 -25.34 -46.93
C LEU A 72 24.09 -26.40 -46.66
N ARG A 73 25.15 -26.51 -47.49
CA ARG A 73 26.24 -27.47 -47.26
C ARG A 73 27.02 -27.08 -46.01
N GLU A 74 27.31 -25.78 -45.85
CA GLU A 74 27.89 -25.24 -44.61
C GLU A 74 26.99 -25.48 -43.39
N TRP A 75 25.67 -25.31 -43.55
CA TRP A 75 24.71 -25.55 -42.47
C TRP A 75 24.48 -27.04 -42.16
N ALA A 76 24.66 -27.92 -43.14
CA ALA A 76 24.58 -29.38 -42.95
C ALA A 76 25.77 -29.92 -42.14
N GLU A 77 26.94 -29.27 -42.27
CA GLU A 77 28.13 -29.57 -41.47
C GLU A 77 28.10 -28.92 -40.08
N ALA A 78 27.24 -27.91 -39.87
CA ALA A 78 27.09 -27.25 -38.58
C ALA A 78 26.33 -28.12 -37.56
N PRO A 79 26.79 -28.22 -36.30
CA PRO A 79 26.11 -28.99 -35.26
C PRO A 79 24.76 -28.35 -34.89
N GLY A 80 23.66 -28.94 -35.36
CA GLY A 80 22.30 -28.43 -35.13
C GLY A 80 21.18 -29.42 -35.45
N ASN A 81 20.11 -29.38 -34.65
CA ASN A 81 19.03 -30.38 -34.67
C ASN A 81 17.85 -30.03 -35.61
N ALA A 82 17.99 -29.03 -36.48
CA ALA A 82 16.95 -28.57 -37.40
C ALA A 82 17.48 -28.64 -38.83
N GLN A 83 16.93 -29.55 -39.62
CA GLN A 83 17.24 -29.70 -41.03
C GLN A 83 16.25 -28.90 -41.87
N LEU A 84 16.78 -28.04 -42.73
CA LEU A 84 15.98 -27.30 -43.72
C LEU A 84 15.86 -28.16 -44.98
N PHE A 85 14.64 -28.31 -45.48
CA PHE A 85 14.32 -28.96 -46.76
C PHE A 85 13.78 -27.92 -47.73
N ILE A 86 14.25 -27.97 -48.97
CA ILE A 86 13.85 -27.04 -50.03
C ILE A 86 13.45 -27.86 -51.25
N LEU A 87 12.20 -27.69 -51.69
CA LEU A 87 11.61 -28.48 -52.75
C LEU A 87 11.27 -27.61 -53.94
N ASP A 88 11.52 -28.11 -55.14
CA ASP A 88 11.00 -27.51 -56.36
C ASP A 88 9.50 -27.81 -56.57
N ASP A 89 8.93 -27.25 -57.63
CA ASP A 89 7.52 -27.47 -58.01
C ASP A 89 7.22 -28.93 -58.39
N ASP A 90 8.24 -29.70 -58.77
CA ASP A 90 8.14 -31.15 -59.06
C ASP A 90 8.23 -32.01 -57.78
N GLY A 91 8.34 -31.37 -56.61
CA GLY A 91 8.44 -32.03 -55.31
C GLY A 91 9.78 -32.74 -55.09
N ARG A 92 10.83 -32.35 -55.82
CA ARG A 92 12.20 -32.84 -55.64
C ARG A 92 12.97 -31.91 -54.71
N GLU A 93 13.75 -32.51 -53.82
CA GLU A 93 14.54 -31.76 -52.85
C GLU A 93 15.89 -31.32 -53.45
N LEU A 94 16.35 -30.11 -53.11
CA LEU A 94 17.51 -29.45 -53.75
C LEU A 94 18.86 -30.15 -53.52
N PHE A 95 19.03 -30.96 -52.46
CA PHE A 95 20.18 -31.86 -52.24
C PHE A 95 19.98 -33.27 -52.78
N GLY A 96 18.82 -33.57 -53.37
CA GLY A 96 18.47 -34.95 -53.74
C GLY A 96 18.29 -35.87 -52.54
N ARG A 97 17.99 -35.32 -51.35
CA ARG A 97 17.66 -36.14 -50.18
C ARG A 97 16.28 -36.78 -50.35
N GLU A 98 16.13 -38.00 -49.86
CA GLU A 98 14.82 -38.63 -49.83
C GLU A 98 13.90 -37.88 -48.87
N ILE A 99 12.76 -37.43 -49.38
CA ILE A 99 11.72 -36.79 -48.58
C ILE A 99 11.02 -37.89 -47.76
N PRO A 100 11.02 -37.80 -46.42
CA PRO A 100 10.31 -38.73 -45.55
C PRO A 100 8.83 -38.90 -45.94
N ALA A 101 8.29 -40.11 -45.77
CA ALA A 101 6.95 -40.47 -46.26
C ALA A 101 5.81 -39.61 -45.67
N ASP A 102 5.96 -39.15 -44.42
CA ASP A 102 5.04 -38.24 -43.75
C ASP A 102 5.00 -36.85 -44.40
N LEU A 103 6.15 -36.35 -44.85
CA LEU A 103 6.28 -35.08 -45.56
C LEU A 103 5.74 -35.18 -46.99
N ARG A 104 5.99 -36.30 -47.66
CA ARG A 104 5.41 -36.60 -48.98
C ARG A 104 3.88 -36.61 -48.92
N ALA A 105 3.30 -37.24 -47.90
CA ALA A 105 1.85 -37.25 -47.69
C ALA A 105 1.29 -35.83 -47.43
N ALA A 106 1.98 -35.01 -46.64
CA ALA A 106 1.59 -33.62 -46.37
C ALA A 106 1.67 -32.73 -47.63
N LEU A 107 2.70 -32.91 -48.47
CA LEU A 107 2.83 -32.22 -49.76
C LEU A 107 1.67 -32.56 -50.71
N ILE A 108 1.29 -33.84 -50.78
CA ILE A 108 0.16 -34.31 -51.61
C ILE A 108 -1.17 -33.78 -51.08
N ALA A 109 -1.34 -33.71 -49.74
CA ALA A 109 -2.56 -33.22 -49.11
C ALA A 109 -2.73 -31.69 -49.19
N GLY A 110 -1.65 -30.94 -49.48
CA GLY A 110 -1.67 -29.47 -49.57
C GLY A 110 -1.95 -28.76 -48.24
N ASP A 111 -1.92 -29.47 -47.10
CA ASP A 111 -2.14 -28.89 -45.77
C ASP A 111 -0.82 -28.42 -45.15
N PHE A 112 -0.52 -27.14 -45.34
CA PHE A 112 0.63 -26.46 -44.74
C PHE A 112 0.31 -25.77 -43.41
N ARG A 113 -0.95 -25.86 -42.95
CA ARG A 113 -1.43 -25.12 -41.77
C ARG A 113 -1.24 -25.91 -40.47
N ARG A 114 -1.18 -27.24 -40.53
CA ARG A 114 -1.01 -28.13 -39.37
C ARG A 114 -0.06 -29.29 -39.68
N GLY A 115 0.61 -29.82 -38.65
CA GLY A 115 1.49 -31.01 -38.78
C GLY A 115 2.96 -30.70 -39.04
N PRO A 116 3.76 -31.68 -39.50
CA PRO A 116 5.22 -31.55 -39.65
C PRO A 116 5.67 -30.49 -40.69
N MET A 117 4.73 -29.97 -41.48
CA MET A 117 4.92 -28.88 -42.45
C MET A 117 4.46 -27.50 -41.93
N SER A 118 4.09 -27.38 -40.64
CA SER A 118 3.56 -26.13 -40.10
C SER A 118 4.59 -25.00 -40.19
N GLY A 119 4.29 -24.00 -41.01
CA GLY A 119 5.19 -22.86 -41.28
C GLY A 119 6.07 -23.03 -42.53
N ALA A 120 5.72 -23.95 -43.43
CA ALA A 120 6.27 -24.01 -44.77
C ALA A 120 6.02 -22.69 -45.53
N ARG A 121 7.02 -22.23 -46.30
CA ARG A 121 6.94 -21.00 -47.08
C ARG A 121 7.24 -21.27 -48.54
N ARG A 122 6.46 -20.68 -49.44
CA ARG A 122 6.76 -20.70 -50.87
C ARG A 122 7.52 -19.43 -51.23
N VAL A 123 8.65 -19.59 -51.89
CA VAL A 123 9.55 -18.51 -52.29
C VAL A 123 9.88 -18.66 -53.76
N VAL A 124 9.76 -17.58 -54.51
CA VAL A 124 10.26 -17.51 -55.89
C VAL A 124 11.73 -17.12 -55.83
N ALA A 125 12.61 -17.99 -56.31
CA ALA A 125 14.05 -17.73 -56.32
C ALA A 125 14.44 -16.77 -57.45
N ALA A 126 15.68 -16.29 -57.42
CA ALA A 126 16.22 -15.37 -58.43
C ALA A 126 16.14 -15.91 -59.88
N ASN A 127 16.07 -17.23 -60.06
CA ASN A 127 15.92 -17.90 -61.36
C ASN A 127 14.47 -17.99 -61.86
N GLY A 128 13.51 -17.41 -61.13
CA GLY A 128 12.07 -17.45 -61.46
C GLY A 128 11.36 -18.75 -61.09
N GLN A 129 12.06 -19.76 -60.57
CA GLN A 129 11.44 -21.02 -60.11
C GLN A 129 10.91 -20.87 -58.68
N SER A 130 9.77 -21.50 -58.41
CA SER A 130 9.20 -21.53 -57.06
C SER A 130 9.80 -22.68 -56.27
N TYR A 131 10.10 -22.40 -55.01
CA TYR A 131 10.59 -23.39 -54.05
C TYR A 131 9.74 -23.35 -52.78
N THR A 132 9.46 -24.52 -52.22
CA THR A 132 8.80 -24.66 -50.92
C THR A 132 9.84 -25.01 -49.86
N LEU A 133 9.99 -24.13 -48.86
CA LEU A 133 10.89 -24.31 -47.74
C LEU A 133 10.14 -24.83 -46.52
N PHE A 134 10.71 -25.82 -45.84
CA PHE A 134 10.25 -26.21 -44.50
C PHE A 134 11.41 -26.70 -43.65
N ALA A 135 11.33 -26.45 -42.34
CA ALA A 135 12.32 -26.92 -41.37
C ALA A 135 11.73 -28.08 -40.57
N ARG A 136 12.51 -29.16 -40.44
CA ARG A 136 12.19 -30.32 -39.60
C ARG A 136 13.25 -30.46 -38.52
N SER A 137 12.82 -30.78 -37.30
CA SER A 137 13.74 -31.26 -36.27
C SER A 137 13.80 -32.78 -36.31
N GLU A 138 15.00 -33.35 -36.47
CA GLU A 138 15.24 -34.79 -36.53
C GLU A 138 15.14 -35.52 -35.19
N ARG A 139 14.72 -34.85 -34.11
CA ARG A 139 14.50 -35.58 -32.88
C ARG A 139 13.43 -36.67 -33.12
N PRO A 140 13.69 -37.93 -32.70
CA PRO A 140 12.63 -38.92 -32.66
C PRO A 140 11.48 -38.30 -31.86
N ALA A 141 10.25 -38.61 -32.24
CA ALA A 141 9.08 -38.37 -31.39
C ALA A 141 9.14 -39.13 -30.03
N GLY A 142 10.32 -39.61 -29.63
CA GLY A 142 10.62 -40.10 -28.30
C GLY A 142 10.83 -38.92 -27.35
N ARG A 143 9.76 -38.52 -26.68
CA ARG A 143 9.71 -38.13 -25.26
C ARG A 143 10.90 -37.33 -24.72
N GLY A 144 11.47 -36.42 -25.51
CA GLY A 144 12.27 -35.33 -25.02
C GLY A 144 11.33 -34.34 -24.37
N ARG A 145 10.86 -34.65 -23.16
CA ARG A 145 10.52 -33.60 -22.19
C ARG A 145 11.69 -32.63 -22.30
N ARG A 146 11.48 -31.46 -22.93
CA ARG A 146 12.29 -30.28 -22.57
C ARG A 146 12.42 -30.40 -21.05
N PRO A 147 13.61 -30.35 -20.40
CA PRO A 147 13.62 -30.18 -18.95
C PRO A 147 12.65 -29.03 -18.76
N GLY A 148 11.50 -29.36 -18.16
CA GLY A 148 10.40 -28.41 -18.09
C GLY A 148 11.10 -27.25 -17.46
N ARG A 149 11.22 -26.12 -18.17
CA ARG A 149 11.64 -24.91 -17.53
C ARG A 149 10.48 -24.71 -16.59
N GLU A 150 10.59 -25.28 -15.38
CA GLU A 150 9.51 -25.44 -14.43
C GLU A 150 9.03 -24.02 -14.30
N ARG A 151 7.88 -23.73 -14.92
CA ARG A 151 7.33 -22.40 -14.83
C ARG A 151 7.15 -22.25 -13.33
N PRO A 152 7.91 -21.35 -12.65
CA PRO A 152 7.87 -21.28 -11.22
C PRO A 152 6.40 -21.12 -10.85
N SER A 153 5.92 -21.98 -9.96
CA SER A 153 4.50 -22.04 -9.65
C SER A 153 4.08 -20.63 -9.19
N PRO A 154 2.98 -20.07 -9.72
CA PRO A 154 2.54 -18.73 -9.33
C PRO A 154 2.13 -18.69 -7.85
N ALA A 155 1.97 -19.86 -7.21
CA ALA A 155 1.63 -20.00 -5.80
C ALA A 155 2.64 -19.30 -4.88
N LEU A 156 3.95 -19.46 -5.10
CA LEU A 156 4.96 -18.87 -4.23
C LEU A 156 4.88 -17.33 -4.16
N PRO A 157 4.92 -16.58 -5.28
CA PRO A 157 4.79 -15.13 -5.22
C PRO A 157 3.42 -14.65 -4.72
N ILE A 158 2.34 -15.39 -4.98
CA ILE A 158 1.01 -15.07 -4.44
C ILE A 158 1.01 -15.20 -2.91
N ILE A 159 1.54 -16.30 -2.36
CA ILE A 159 1.61 -16.52 -0.92
C ILE A 159 2.48 -15.46 -0.26
N VAL A 160 3.66 -15.17 -0.83
CA VAL A 160 4.56 -14.13 -0.32
C VAL A 160 3.88 -12.75 -0.37
N GLY A 161 3.20 -12.41 -1.47
CA GLY A 161 2.45 -11.17 -1.61
C GLY A 161 1.30 -11.04 -0.60
N LEU A 162 0.55 -12.13 -0.37
CA LEU A 162 -0.50 -12.18 0.64
C LEU A 162 0.08 -11.95 2.04
N LEU A 163 1.11 -12.70 2.43
CA LEU A 163 1.75 -12.54 3.74
C LEU A 163 2.31 -11.13 3.93
N ALA A 164 2.97 -10.58 2.92
CA ALA A 164 3.45 -9.20 2.93
C ALA A 164 2.28 -8.21 3.11
N SER A 165 1.17 -8.39 2.38
CA SER A 165 -0.01 -7.52 2.51
C SER A 165 -0.66 -7.58 3.90
N LEU A 166 -0.72 -8.76 4.52
CA LEU A 166 -1.21 -8.92 5.89
C LEU A 166 -0.29 -8.20 6.88
N ALA A 167 1.01 -8.41 6.76
CA ALA A 167 2.01 -7.80 7.63
C ALA A 167 2.00 -6.27 7.51
N SER A 168 2.01 -5.74 6.29
CA SER A 168 1.94 -4.30 6.02
C SER A 168 0.65 -3.67 6.54
N SER A 169 -0.50 -4.32 6.31
CA SER A 169 -1.78 -3.84 6.83
C SER A 169 -1.81 -3.83 8.36
N ALA A 170 -1.33 -4.89 9.02
CA ALA A 170 -1.26 -4.96 10.48
C ALA A 170 -0.33 -3.88 11.06
N ALA A 171 0.83 -3.66 10.44
CA ALA A 171 1.77 -2.63 10.85
C ALA A 171 1.15 -1.22 10.74
N LEU A 172 0.51 -0.91 9.62
CA LEU A 172 -0.11 0.40 9.38
C LEU A 172 -1.31 0.63 10.31
N ALA A 173 -2.17 -0.37 10.48
CA ALA A 173 -3.29 -0.31 11.41
C ALA A 173 -2.83 -0.11 12.86
N TRP A 174 -1.74 -0.76 13.27
CA TRP A 174 -1.14 -0.55 14.59
C TRP A 174 -0.55 0.86 14.74
N TYR A 175 0.18 1.32 13.72
CA TYR A 175 0.82 2.63 13.69
C TYR A 175 -0.19 3.76 13.93
N VAL A 176 -1.36 3.71 13.28
CA VAL A 176 -2.45 4.69 13.41
C VAL A 176 -3.27 4.47 14.68
N ALA A 177 -3.65 3.23 15.00
CA ALA A 177 -4.60 2.97 16.09
C ALA A 177 -3.99 3.11 17.49
N LYS A 178 -2.67 2.94 17.64
CA LYS A 178 -1.98 3.08 18.92
C LYS A 178 -2.06 4.52 19.49
N PRO A 179 -1.60 5.58 18.79
CA PRO A 179 -1.63 6.94 19.32
C PRO A 179 -3.05 7.45 19.59
N ILE A 180 -4.02 7.12 18.72
CA ILE A 180 -5.43 7.48 18.91
C ILE A 180 -5.99 6.85 20.20
N ARG A 181 -5.58 5.61 20.52
CA ARG A 181 -5.98 4.97 21.78
C ARG A 181 -5.35 5.65 22.99
N SER A 182 -4.10 6.06 22.89
CA SER A 182 -3.42 6.83 23.96
C SER A 182 -4.11 8.16 24.20
N LEU A 183 -4.42 8.92 23.15
CA LEU A 183 -5.20 10.17 23.23
C LEU A 183 -6.56 9.93 23.89
N ARG A 184 -7.32 8.91 23.46
CA ARG A 184 -8.61 8.56 24.08
C ARG A 184 -8.47 8.25 25.57
N GLY A 185 -7.39 7.57 25.97
CA GLY A 185 -7.09 7.30 27.37
C GLY A 185 -6.78 8.57 28.15
N ALA A 186 -6.00 9.47 27.55
CA ALA A 186 -5.64 10.75 28.15
C ALA A 186 -6.86 11.67 28.33
N PHE A 187 -7.74 11.78 27.32
CA PHE A 187 -9.00 12.51 27.43
C PHE A 187 -9.87 11.99 28.57
N ARG A 188 -9.98 10.66 28.72
CA ARG A 188 -10.73 10.05 29.83
C ARG A 188 -10.11 10.36 31.18
N ALA A 189 -8.78 10.26 31.29
CA ALA A 189 -8.10 10.58 32.54
C ALA A 189 -8.31 12.04 32.96
N VAL A 190 -8.24 12.99 32.01
CA VAL A 190 -8.52 14.40 32.25
C VAL A 190 -9.99 14.63 32.61
N SER A 191 -10.94 13.96 31.93
CA SER A 191 -12.36 14.06 32.30
C SER A 191 -12.66 13.50 33.70
N ASP A 192 -11.87 12.51 34.14
CA ASP A 192 -11.93 11.95 35.49
C ASP A 192 -11.18 12.81 36.53
N GLY A 193 -10.71 14.01 36.15
CA GLY A 193 -10.05 14.98 37.04
C GLY A 193 -8.53 14.83 37.15
N ARG A 194 -7.89 13.93 36.41
CA ARG A 194 -6.42 13.75 36.41
C ARG A 194 -5.74 14.72 35.46
N LEU A 195 -5.72 16.00 35.83
CA LEU A 195 -5.23 17.10 34.99
C LEU A 195 -3.73 17.06 34.71
N GLU A 196 -2.95 16.34 35.52
CA GLU A 196 -1.50 16.12 35.31
C GLU A 196 -1.21 15.15 34.15
N THR A 197 -2.23 14.53 33.56
CA THR A 197 -2.04 13.58 32.47
C THR A 197 -1.41 14.27 31.26
N ARG A 198 -0.36 13.64 30.70
CA ARG A 198 0.29 14.07 29.46
C ARG A 198 0.37 12.90 28.48
N VAL A 199 0.19 13.19 27.20
CA VAL A 199 0.15 12.18 26.13
C VAL A 199 1.42 12.16 25.28
N GLN A 200 2.22 13.23 25.29
CA GLN A 200 3.46 13.33 24.50
C GLN A 200 4.43 12.16 24.70
N PRO A 201 4.66 11.62 25.92
CA PRO A 201 5.50 10.44 26.10
C PRO A 201 5.00 9.20 25.35
N ALA A 202 3.68 9.04 25.20
CA ALA A 202 3.06 7.93 24.48
C ALA A 202 3.10 8.11 22.95
N MET A 203 3.40 9.32 22.47
CA MET A 203 3.55 9.62 21.04
C MET A 203 4.91 9.19 20.48
N GLY A 204 5.93 9.04 21.34
CA GLY A 204 7.27 8.62 20.97
C GLY A 204 8.01 9.70 20.18
N GLN A 205 8.85 9.30 19.22
CA GLN A 205 9.60 10.23 18.34
C GLN A 205 8.86 10.59 17.05
N ARG A 206 7.53 10.43 17.01
CA ARG A 206 6.72 10.82 15.83
C ARG A 206 6.82 12.32 15.58
N ARG A 207 6.75 12.67 14.30
CA ARG A 207 6.80 14.05 13.76
C ARG A 207 5.66 14.27 12.76
N ASP A 208 4.49 13.73 13.07
CA ASP A 208 3.27 13.78 12.27
C ASP A 208 2.20 14.62 12.99
N GLU A 209 1.07 14.84 12.33
CA GLU A 209 -0.06 15.61 12.84
C GLU A 209 -0.65 15.00 14.13
N LEU A 210 -0.45 13.70 14.36
CA LEU A 210 -0.85 13.04 15.61
C LEU A 210 0.06 13.43 16.78
N ALA A 211 1.36 13.65 16.53
CA ALA A 211 2.27 14.21 17.53
C ALA A 211 1.91 15.67 17.84
N ASP A 212 1.52 16.46 16.83
CA ASP A 212 1.03 17.83 17.02
C ASP A 212 -0.22 17.87 17.88
N LEU A 213 -1.21 17.03 17.56
CA LEU A 213 -2.42 16.88 18.35
C LEU A 213 -2.14 16.46 19.80
N GLY A 214 -1.11 15.63 20.01
CA GLY A 214 -0.66 15.27 21.37
C GLY A 214 -0.10 16.47 22.14
N ARG A 215 0.68 17.34 21.48
CA ARG A 215 1.20 18.57 22.09
C ARG A 215 0.10 19.55 22.43
N ASP A 216 -0.89 19.70 21.55
CA ASP A 216 -2.02 20.60 21.79
C ASP A 216 -2.92 20.09 22.92
N PHE A 217 -3.12 18.77 23.01
CA PHE A 217 -3.78 18.16 24.17
C PHE A 217 -3.04 18.48 25.48
N ASP A 218 -1.72 18.35 25.51
CA ASP A 218 -0.92 18.62 26.71
C ASP A 218 -0.98 20.09 27.13
N ARG A 219 -0.98 21.02 26.17
CA ARG A 219 -1.18 22.46 26.42
C ARG A 219 -2.57 22.75 27.00
N MET A 220 -3.62 22.18 26.42
CA MET A 220 -4.99 22.31 26.94
C MET A 220 -5.10 21.77 28.36
N ALA A 221 -4.54 20.59 28.64
CA ALA A 221 -4.54 20.00 29.98
C ALA A 221 -3.83 20.89 31.00
N GLN A 222 -2.69 21.47 30.62
CA GLN A 222 -1.94 22.41 31.45
C GLN A 222 -2.72 23.71 31.74
N GLN A 223 -3.39 24.28 30.73
CA GLN A 223 -4.22 25.48 30.92
C GLN A 223 -5.39 25.20 31.85
N LEU A 224 -6.09 24.07 31.66
CA LEU A 224 -7.19 23.65 32.51
C LEU A 224 -6.74 23.43 33.97
N GLN A 225 -5.58 22.80 34.15
CA GLN A 225 -4.95 22.62 35.47
C GLN A 225 -4.67 23.96 36.15
N ALA A 226 -4.08 24.91 35.42
CA ALA A 226 -3.78 26.24 35.94
C ALA A 226 -5.06 27.01 36.35
N GLN A 227 -6.10 26.96 35.51
CA GLN A 227 -7.38 27.61 35.78
C GLN A 227 -8.07 27.03 37.03
N ILE A 228 -8.16 25.70 37.13
CA ILE A 228 -8.77 25.04 38.29
C ILE A 228 -7.98 25.32 39.58
N HIS A 229 -6.65 25.33 39.50
CA HIS A 229 -5.82 25.65 40.65
C HIS A 229 -5.98 27.11 41.09
N SER A 230 -6.08 28.05 40.15
CA SER A 230 -6.34 29.47 40.44
C SER A 230 -7.71 29.65 41.11
N GLN A 231 -8.76 29.02 40.57
CA GLN A 231 -10.10 29.05 41.16
C GLN A 231 -10.12 28.50 42.60
N LYS A 232 -9.44 27.37 42.85
CA LYS A 232 -9.35 26.79 44.20
C LYS A 232 -8.63 27.71 45.18
N ARG A 233 -7.57 28.37 44.74
CA ARG A 233 -6.82 29.33 45.56
C ARG A 233 -7.70 30.54 45.91
N LEU A 234 -8.38 31.10 44.91
CA LEU A 234 -9.32 32.20 45.13
C LEU A 234 -10.39 31.83 46.16
N LEU A 235 -11.05 30.68 46.01
CA LEU A 235 -12.07 30.23 46.96
C LEU A 235 -11.53 30.04 48.39
N HIS A 236 -10.30 29.55 48.51
CA HIS A 236 -9.62 29.42 49.79
C HIS A 236 -9.37 30.80 50.43
N ASP A 237 -8.83 31.73 49.66
CA ASP A 237 -8.48 33.07 50.13
C ASP A 237 -9.74 33.86 50.52
N VAL A 238 -10.80 33.79 49.70
CA VAL A 238 -12.13 34.32 50.02
C VAL A 238 -12.66 33.76 51.33
N SER A 239 -12.56 32.44 51.53
CA SER A 239 -13.05 31.79 52.74
C SER A 239 -12.32 32.29 53.99
N HIS A 240 -11.01 32.59 53.89
CA HIS A 240 -10.24 33.15 55.00
C HIS A 240 -10.58 34.61 55.27
N GLU A 241 -10.65 35.44 54.23
CA GLU A 241 -10.98 36.86 54.36
C GLU A 241 -12.38 37.10 54.91
N LEU A 242 -13.36 36.24 54.57
CA LEU A 242 -14.72 36.32 55.13
C LEU A 242 -14.83 35.78 56.57
N ARG A 243 -14.03 34.77 56.94
CA ARG A 243 -14.09 34.17 58.30
C ARG A 243 -13.67 35.17 59.39
N SER A 244 -12.71 36.03 59.10
CA SER A 244 -12.17 37.03 60.03
C SER A 244 -13.22 38.06 60.52
N PRO A 245 -13.92 38.81 59.65
CA PRO A 245 -15.00 39.72 60.05
C PRO A 245 -16.19 38.99 60.66
N LEU A 246 -16.54 37.79 60.17
CA LEU A 246 -17.60 36.97 60.79
C LEU A 246 -17.28 36.60 62.24
N ALA A 247 -16.03 36.22 62.55
CA ALA A 247 -15.62 35.95 63.93
C ALA A 247 -15.70 37.21 64.81
N ARG A 248 -15.33 38.37 64.27
CA ARG A 248 -15.44 39.66 64.98
C ARG A 248 -16.89 40.06 65.24
N LEU A 249 -17.79 39.82 64.28
CA LEU A 249 -19.24 40.00 64.44
C LEU A 249 -19.78 39.14 65.58
N HIS A 250 -19.46 37.84 65.59
CA HIS A 250 -19.90 36.95 66.66
C HIS A 250 -19.39 37.37 68.04
N ALA A 251 -18.13 37.80 68.13
CA ALA A 251 -17.57 38.31 69.37
C ALA A 251 -18.28 39.60 69.84
N ALA A 252 -18.57 40.53 68.93
CA ALA A 252 -19.30 41.75 69.24
C ALA A 252 -20.73 41.42 69.72
N ILE A 253 -21.47 40.54 69.04
CA ILE A 253 -22.80 40.10 69.49
C ILE A 253 -22.75 39.48 70.90
N GLY A 254 -21.73 38.67 71.19
CA GLY A 254 -21.53 38.09 72.52
C GLY A 254 -21.32 39.16 73.61
N LEU A 255 -20.49 40.17 73.32
CA LEU A 255 -20.23 41.29 74.24
C LEU A 255 -21.47 42.17 74.45
N ALA A 256 -22.26 42.43 73.40
CA ALA A 256 -23.51 43.19 73.49
C ALA A 256 -24.52 42.52 74.43
N ARG A 257 -24.58 41.18 74.42
CA ARG A 257 -25.46 40.40 75.33
C ARG A 257 -24.99 40.43 76.78
N GLN A 258 -23.68 40.56 77.03
CA GLN A 258 -23.12 40.54 78.39
C GLN A 258 -23.13 41.92 79.06
N ASN A 259 -22.99 43.01 78.29
CA ASN A 259 -22.86 44.36 78.83
C ASN A 259 -23.82 45.36 78.14
N PRO A 260 -25.07 45.48 78.65
CA PRO A 260 -26.08 46.38 78.08
C PRO A 260 -25.65 47.86 78.06
N GLU A 261 -24.82 48.28 79.00
CA GLU A 261 -24.31 49.67 79.07
C GLU A 261 -23.40 50.04 77.89
N LYS A 262 -22.83 49.06 77.18
CA LYS A 262 -21.96 49.25 76.00
C LYS A 262 -22.65 48.86 74.69
N LEU A 263 -23.99 48.75 74.70
CA LEU A 263 -24.75 48.28 73.55
C LEU A 263 -24.50 49.11 72.30
N GLU A 264 -24.62 50.44 72.38
CA GLU A 264 -24.41 51.37 71.25
C GLU A 264 -23.02 51.19 70.60
N MET A 265 -21.95 51.24 71.41
CA MET A 265 -20.58 51.02 70.93
C MET A 265 -20.40 49.65 70.26
N THR A 266 -21.13 48.63 70.73
CA THR A 266 -21.03 47.27 70.18
C THR A 266 -21.84 47.13 68.90
N LEU A 267 -22.99 47.81 68.78
CA LEU A 267 -23.79 47.92 67.56
C LEU A 267 -23.01 48.64 66.46
N GLU A 268 -22.34 49.75 66.76
CA GLU A 268 -21.44 50.43 65.80
C GLU A 268 -20.32 49.51 65.30
N ARG A 269 -19.83 48.62 66.16
CA ARG A 269 -18.81 47.63 65.77
C ARG A 269 -19.38 46.56 64.85
N ILE A 270 -20.62 46.11 65.11
CA ILE A 270 -21.34 45.17 64.25
C ILE A 270 -21.61 45.79 62.87
N GLU A 271 -22.07 47.03 62.84
CA GLU A 271 -22.34 47.77 61.60
C GLU A 271 -21.07 47.90 60.74
N ARG A 272 -19.93 48.30 61.35
CA ARG A 272 -18.65 48.40 60.64
C ARG A 272 -18.18 47.08 60.03
N GLU A 273 -18.29 45.97 60.75
CA GLU A 273 -17.92 44.66 60.20
C GLU A 273 -18.89 44.19 59.10
N SER A 274 -20.17 44.56 59.21
CA SER A 274 -21.17 44.29 58.16
C SER A 274 -20.86 45.07 56.88
N VAL A 275 -20.51 46.36 56.98
CA VAL A 275 -20.06 47.17 55.85
C VAL A 275 -18.80 46.57 55.23
N ARG A 276 -17.85 46.11 56.04
CA ARG A 276 -16.62 45.48 55.54
C ARG A 276 -16.88 44.19 54.76
N LEU A 277 -17.85 43.38 55.19
CA LEU A 277 -18.29 42.19 54.45
C LEU A 277 -18.92 42.56 53.10
N ASP A 278 -19.73 43.63 53.07
CA ASP A 278 -20.35 44.12 51.83
C ASP A 278 -19.30 44.61 50.82
N GLU A 279 -18.29 45.36 51.28
CA GLU A 279 -17.13 45.77 50.48
C GLU A 279 -16.41 44.56 49.86
N LEU A 280 -16.08 43.55 50.67
CA LEU A 280 -15.41 42.33 50.21
C LEU A 280 -16.26 41.57 49.17
N VAL A 281 -17.57 41.46 49.38
CA VAL A 281 -18.47 40.85 48.39
C VAL A 281 -18.47 41.65 47.08
N GLY A 282 -18.49 42.98 47.16
CA GLY A 282 -18.38 43.86 46.00
C GLY A 282 -17.08 43.69 45.22
N GLU A 283 -15.94 43.59 45.90
CA GLU A 283 -14.63 43.31 45.30
C GLU A 283 -14.63 41.96 44.57
N LEU A 284 -15.22 40.93 45.15
CA LEU A 284 -15.28 39.59 44.55
C LEU A 284 -16.20 39.53 43.32
N LEU A 285 -17.34 40.21 43.36
CA LEU A 285 -18.22 40.32 42.19
C LEU A 285 -17.53 41.08 41.05
N THR A 286 -16.71 42.08 41.38
CA THR A 286 -15.92 42.83 40.40
C THR A 286 -14.86 41.94 39.76
N LEU A 287 -14.10 41.20 40.58
CA LEU A 287 -13.09 40.25 40.10
C LEU A 287 -13.71 39.17 39.18
N SER A 288 -14.83 38.58 39.59
CA SER A 288 -15.54 37.56 38.79
C SER A 288 -15.99 38.09 37.43
N ARG A 289 -16.44 39.36 37.35
CA ARG A 289 -16.81 39.99 36.07
C ARG A 289 -15.61 40.25 35.16
N LEU A 290 -14.46 40.64 35.73
CA LEU A 290 -13.23 40.84 34.97
C LEU A 290 -12.71 39.52 34.38
N GLU A 291 -12.77 38.44 35.15
CA GLU A 291 -12.40 37.10 34.67
C GLU A 291 -13.36 36.58 33.59
N ALA A 292 -14.67 36.88 33.69
CA ALA A 292 -15.67 36.46 32.69
C ALA A 292 -15.64 37.31 31.40
N GLY A 293 -15.17 38.56 31.47
CA GLY A 293 -15.18 39.52 30.35
C GLY A 293 -13.93 39.54 29.48
N THR A 294 -12.90 38.76 29.81
CA THR A 294 -11.65 38.71 29.04
C THR A 294 -11.69 37.52 28.07
N PRO A 295 -11.86 37.73 26.74
CA PRO A 295 -11.74 36.64 25.79
C PRO A 295 -10.29 36.16 25.74
N ALA A 296 -10.11 34.83 25.78
CA ALA A 296 -8.83 34.14 25.70
C ALA A 296 -8.18 34.26 24.31
#